data_AF-A0A428J662-F1
#
_entry.id   AF-A0A428J662-F1
#
_cell.length_a   1.000
_cell.length_b   1.000
_cell.length_c   1.000
_cell.angle_alpha   90.00
_cell.angle_beta   90.00
_cell.angle_gamma   90.00
#
_symmetry.space_group_name_H-M   'P 1'
#
loop_
_entity.id
_entity.type
_entity.pdbx_description
1 polymer ?
#
loop_
_entity_poly.entity_id
_entity_poly.type
_entity_poly.pdbx_seq_one_letter_code
_entity_poly.pdbx_strand_id
1 'polypeptide(L)'
;MENKQQMTAEVTKKAEELQALQTMLNETVDNLEDAKEKDTEVIVELQEKLEEIEQEKAEATDVTEAKKLQKKAQELQEEIELTKGVNEAKAKQRTAELEDVAQELFAVHKKAVFLYRGLEMEYQATVSVRSLQEDSETLFQLANKINTAFKFARSVLIDFGIITQADSNKNYAGIHLGQRELHTELKRFFNKEAVRQLEARLK
;
A
#
# COMPACT_ATOMS: atom_id res chain seq x y z
N MET A 1 -12.47 -28.81 -18.18
CA MET A 1 -11.08 -28.39 -18.48
C MET A 1 -11.03 -26.98 -19.02
N GLU A 2 -11.84 -26.62 -20.03
CA GLU A 2 -11.89 -25.27 -20.59
C GLU A 2 -12.32 -24.20 -19.56
N ASN A 3 -13.33 -24.49 -18.73
CA ASN A 3 -13.78 -23.58 -17.65
C ASN A 3 -12.69 -23.32 -16.60
N LYS A 4 -12.04 -24.37 -16.09
CA LYS A 4 -10.90 -24.27 -15.16
C LYS A 4 -9.80 -23.35 -15.70
N GLN A 5 -9.40 -23.53 -16.96
CA GLN A 5 -8.35 -22.70 -17.57
C GLN A 5 -8.77 -21.24 -17.72
N GLN A 6 -10.02 -20.98 -18.12
CA GLN A 6 -10.56 -19.63 -18.22
C GLN A 6 -10.58 -18.94 -16.85
N MET A 7 -11.09 -19.60 -15.82
CA MET A 7 -11.12 -19.04 -14.46
C MET A 7 -9.71 -18.81 -13.89
N THR A 8 -8.76 -19.71 -14.16
CA THR A 8 -7.35 -19.52 -13.78
C THR A 8 -6.79 -18.26 -14.44
N ALA A 9 -7.04 -18.05 -15.72
CA ALA A 9 -6.60 -16.86 -16.45
C ALA A 9 -7.22 -15.57 -15.88
N GLU A 10 -8.52 -15.59 -15.54
CA GLU A 10 -9.21 -14.44 -14.92
C GLU A 10 -8.63 -14.06 -13.55
N VAL A 11 -8.40 -15.05 -12.68
CA VAL A 11 -7.78 -14.81 -11.37
C VAL A 11 -6.33 -14.34 -11.53
N THR A 12 -5.59 -14.90 -12.50
CA THR A 12 -4.22 -14.48 -12.81
C THR A 12 -4.19 -13.01 -13.22
N LYS A 13 -5.08 -12.60 -14.13
CA LYS A 13 -5.21 -11.20 -14.57
C LYS A 13 -5.50 -10.26 -13.39
N LYS A 14 -6.36 -10.67 -12.46
CA LYS A 14 -6.61 -9.87 -11.25
C LYS A 14 -5.44 -9.86 -10.27
N ALA A 15 -4.67 -10.93 -10.16
CA ALA A 15 -3.44 -10.94 -9.39
C ALA A 15 -2.37 -10.02 -10.01
N GLU A 16 -2.29 -9.93 -11.33
CA GLU A 16 -1.38 -9.00 -12.04
C GLU A 16 -1.82 -7.54 -11.86
N GLU A 17 -3.12 -7.24 -11.93
CA GLU A 17 -3.68 -5.92 -11.63
C GLU A 17 -3.34 -5.48 -10.20
N LEU A 18 -3.43 -6.40 -9.22
CA LEU A 18 -2.98 -6.15 -7.84
C LEU A 18 -1.48 -5.85 -7.74
N GLN A 19 -0.65 -6.58 -8.49
CA GLN A 19 0.80 -6.34 -8.51
C GLN A 19 1.13 -4.97 -9.12
N ALA A 20 0.44 -4.57 -10.19
CA ALA A 20 0.63 -3.26 -10.79
C ALA A 20 0.24 -2.13 -9.82
N LEU A 21 -0.88 -2.27 -9.11
CA LEU A 21 -1.29 -1.31 -8.07
C LEU A 21 -0.34 -1.31 -6.87
N GLN A 22 0.21 -2.47 -6.50
CA GLN A 22 1.23 -2.56 -5.47
C GLN A 22 2.49 -1.78 -5.86
N THR A 23 2.95 -1.92 -7.11
CA THR A 23 4.08 -1.15 -7.65
C THR A 23 3.78 0.35 -7.64
N MET A 24 2.60 0.76 -8.11
CA MET A 24 2.19 2.18 -8.09
C MET A 24 2.14 2.75 -6.66
N LEU A 25 1.67 1.96 -5.70
CA LEU A 25 1.67 2.36 -4.29
C LEU A 25 3.10 2.55 -3.77
N ASN A 26 4.02 1.64 -4.11
CA ASN A 26 5.43 1.77 -3.74
C ASN A 26 6.08 3.00 -4.36
N GLU A 27 5.86 3.25 -5.66
CA GLU A 27 6.36 4.45 -6.35
C GLU A 27 5.80 5.74 -5.70
N THR A 28 4.55 5.71 -5.25
CA THR A 28 3.93 6.85 -4.54
C THR A 28 4.62 7.10 -3.19
N VAL A 29 4.99 6.04 -2.47
CA VAL A 29 5.78 6.10 -1.24
C VAL A 29 7.16 6.69 -1.50
N ASP A 30 7.88 6.19 -2.50
CA ASP A 30 9.23 6.67 -2.84
C ASP A 30 9.19 8.18 -3.20
N ASN A 31 8.22 8.59 -4.03
CA ASN A 31 8.03 10.00 -4.39
C ASN A 31 7.68 10.89 -3.18
N LEU A 32 6.94 10.35 -2.22
CA LEU A 32 6.56 11.03 -0.98
C LEU A 32 7.77 11.31 -0.10
N GLU A 33 8.64 10.30 0.08
CA GLU A 33 9.86 10.41 0.88
C GLU A 33 10.85 11.40 0.25
N ASP A 34 11.12 11.27 -1.05
CA ASP A 34 11.98 12.18 -1.81
C ASP A 34 11.49 13.64 -1.72
N ALA A 35 10.17 13.83 -1.83
CA ALA A 35 9.60 15.16 -1.79
C ALA A 35 9.63 15.76 -0.38
N LYS A 36 9.49 14.93 0.66
CA LYS A 36 9.61 15.37 2.06
C LYS A 36 11.04 15.80 2.39
N GLU A 37 12.05 15.08 1.88
CA GLU A 37 13.46 15.46 2.03
C GLU A 37 13.72 16.82 1.39
N LYS A 38 13.34 17.01 0.12
CA LYS A 38 13.47 18.30 -0.58
C LYS A 38 12.73 19.45 0.10
N ASP A 39 11.49 19.21 0.54
CA ASP A 39 10.69 20.21 1.25
C ASP A 39 11.36 20.61 2.59
N THR A 40 12.11 19.69 3.22
CA THR A 40 12.87 19.95 4.45
C THR A 40 14.15 20.72 4.16
N GLU A 41 14.91 20.33 3.14
CA GLU A 41 16.15 21.03 2.71
C GLU A 41 15.89 22.52 2.43
N VAL A 42 14.82 22.84 1.71
CA VAL A 42 14.44 24.24 1.42
C VAL A 42 14.22 25.05 2.71
N ILE A 43 13.59 24.46 3.71
CA ILE A 43 13.37 25.14 5.00
C ILE A 43 14.68 25.34 5.74
N VAL A 44 15.59 24.36 5.70
CA VAL A 44 16.92 24.45 6.32
C VAL A 44 17.74 25.56 5.65
N GLU A 45 17.79 25.61 4.32
CA GLU A 45 18.50 26.67 3.59
C GLU A 45 17.97 28.07 3.92
N LEU A 46 16.65 28.22 4.07
CA LEU A 46 16.04 29.48 4.48
C LEU A 46 16.39 29.83 5.94
N GLN A 47 16.46 28.84 6.83
CA GLN A 47 16.88 29.05 8.22
C GLN A 47 18.35 29.45 8.33
N GLU A 48 19.24 28.82 7.57
CA GLU A 48 20.66 29.18 7.52
C GLU A 48 20.84 30.63 7.05
N LYS A 49 20.14 31.04 5.97
CA LYS A 49 20.14 32.44 5.52
C LYS A 49 19.60 33.41 6.58
N LEU A 50 18.62 32.99 7.38
CA LEU A 50 18.10 33.81 8.47
C LEU A 50 19.15 34.00 9.56
N GLU A 51 19.84 32.94 9.93
CA GLU A 51 20.92 32.99 10.92
C GLU A 51 22.07 33.89 10.45
N GLU A 52 22.48 33.79 9.18
CA GLU A 52 23.49 34.68 8.58
C GLU A 52 23.06 36.15 8.66
N ILE A 53 21.82 36.49 8.28
CA ILE A 53 21.32 37.87 8.33
C ILE A 53 21.23 38.39 9.76
N GLU A 54 20.84 37.55 10.72
CA GLU A 54 20.79 37.93 12.14
C GLU A 54 22.20 38.15 12.73
N GLN A 55 23.20 37.36 12.29
CA GLN A 55 24.61 37.58 12.64
C GLN A 55 25.13 38.90 12.04
N GLU A 56 24.92 39.14 10.73
CA GLU A 56 25.29 40.41 10.08
C GLU A 56 24.64 41.61 10.78
N LYS A 57 23.38 41.47 11.21
CA LYS A 57 22.66 42.52 11.93
C LYS A 57 23.27 42.82 13.30
N ALA A 58 23.76 41.79 13.99
CA ALA A 58 24.40 41.94 15.30
C ALA A 58 25.78 42.63 15.19
N GLU A 59 26.49 42.44 14.07
CA GLU A 59 27.79 43.04 13.79
C GLU A 59 27.69 44.43 13.14
N ALA A 60 26.52 44.80 12.61
CA ALA A 60 26.29 46.07 11.94
C ALA A 60 26.54 47.27 12.86
N THR A 61 27.40 48.18 12.41
CA THR A 61 27.77 49.40 13.16
C THR A 61 26.93 50.62 12.77
N ASP A 62 26.25 50.58 11.61
CA ASP A 62 25.33 51.62 11.13
C ASP A 62 23.86 51.23 11.41
N VAL A 63 23.12 52.11 12.09
CA VAL A 63 21.70 51.91 12.42
C VAL A 63 20.81 51.72 11.17
N THR A 64 21.16 52.36 10.06
CA THR A 64 20.47 52.26 8.78
C THR A 64 20.66 50.88 8.16
N GLU A 65 21.87 50.32 8.26
CA GLU A 65 22.20 48.97 7.80
C GLU A 65 21.50 47.91 8.67
N ALA A 66 21.59 48.06 9.99
CA ALA A 66 20.88 47.19 10.94
C ALA A 66 19.35 47.18 10.69
N LYS A 67 18.74 48.33 10.37
CA LYS A 67 17.31 48.41 10.00
C LYS A 67 16.99 47.70 8.68
N LYS A 68 17.88 47.76 7.68
CA LYS A 68 17.71 47.03 6.42
C LYS A 68 17.79 45.52 6.65
N LEU A 69 18.78 45.07 7.42
CA LEU A 69 18.94 43.66 7.79
C LEU A 69 17.76 43.16 8.63
N GLN A 70 17.25 43.96 9.57
CA GLN A 70 16.03 43.65 10.32
C GLN A 70 14.82 43.39 9.41
N LYS A 71 14.64 44.23 8.38
CA LYS A 71 13.54 44.06 7.42
C LYS A 71 13.71 42.79 6.59
N LYS A 72 14.93 42.52 6.13
CA LYS A 72 15.24 41.26 5.40
C LYS A 72 15.00 40.03 6.28
N ALA A 73 15.41 40.06 7.54
CA ALA A 73 15.17 38.96 8.48
C ALA A 73 13.67 38.72 8.69
N GLN A 74 12.87 39.78 8.82
CA GLN A 74 11.41 39.67 8.92
C GLN A 74 10.79 39.07 7.65
N GLU A 75 11.20 39.55 6.47
CA GLU A 75 10.73 39.02 5.18
C GLU A 75 11.07 37.53 5.03
N LEU A 76 12.29 37.13 5.39
CA LEU A 76 12.73 35.74 5.31
C LEU A 76 12.02 34.85 6.33
N GLN A 77 11.70 35.38 7.52
CA GLN A 77 10.93 34.65 8.53
C GLN A 77 9.48 34.42 8.07
N GLU A 78 8.85 35.42 7.45
CA GLU A 78 7.54 35.25 6.80
C GLU A 78 7.61 34.21 5.66
N GLU A 79 8.68 34.21 4.86
CA GLU A 79 8.91 33.22 3.80
C GLU A 79 9.06 31.79 4.35
N ILE A 80 9.78 31.61 5.47
CA ILE A 80 9.90 30.31 6.16
C ILE A 80 8.52 29.82 6.62
N GLU A 81 7.72 30.68 7.25
CA GLU A 81 6.38 30.31 7.72
C GLU A 81 5.45 29.95 6.55
N LEU A 82 5.49 30.74 5.47
CA LEU A 82 4.73 30.46 4.27
C LEU A 82 5.15 29.13 3.62
N THR A 83 6.46 28.86 3.54
CA THR A 83 7.01 27.62 2.99
C THR A 83 6.61 26.40 3.82
N LYS A 84 6.66 26.50 5.15
CA LYS A 84 6.15 25.46 6.05
C LYS A 84 4.68 25.17 5.80
N GLY A 85 3.84 26.20 5.72
CA GLY A 85 2.41 26.04 5.44
C GLY A 85 2.13 25.40 4.08
N VAL A 86 2.88 25.78 3.04
CA VAL A 86 2.79 25.16 1.71
C VAL A 86 3.22 23.69 1.75
N ASN A 87 4.31 23.37 2.45
CA ASN A 87 4.81 22.00 2.55
C ASN A 87 3.86 21.10 3.35
N GLU A 88 3.21 21.60 4.40
CA GLU A 88 2.15 20.88 5.10
C GLU A 88 0.93 20.61 4.20
N ALA A 89 0.52 21.58 3.39
CA ALA A 89 -0.58 21.39 2.44
C ALA A 89 -0.24 20.35 1.37
N LYS A 90 0.97 20.39 0.81
CA LYS A 90 1.49 19.38 -0.13
C LYS A 90 1.54 18.00 0.53
N ALA A 91 2.03 17.89 1.76
CA ALA A 91 2.12 16.62 2.48
C ALA A 91 0.73 15.99 2.62
N LYS A 92 -0.29 16.77 3.03
CA LYS A 92 -1.68 16.29 3.11
C LYS A 92 -2.22 15.82 1.77
N GLN A 93 -1.96 16.56 0.69
CA GLN A 93 -2.39 16.16 -0.65
C GLN A 93 -1.75 14.84 -1.07
N ARG A 94 -0.44 14.70 -0.91
CA ARG A 94 0.27 13.47 -1.29
C ARG A 94 -0.16 12.26 -0.43
N THR A 95 -0.49 12.46 0.86
CA THR A 95 -1.07 11.41 1.70
C THR A 95 -2.45 10.97 1.19
N ALA A 96 -3.27 11.90 0.68
CA ALA A 96 -4.55 11.56 0.07
C ALA A 96 -4.38 10.75 -1.23
N GLU A 97 -3.39 11.10 -2.07
CA GLU A 97 -3.06 10.32 -3.28
C GLU A 97 -2.64 8.88 -2.92
N LEU A 98 -1.86 8.70 -1.87
CA LEU A 98 -1.49 7.37 -1.35
C LEU A 98 -2.72 6.57 -0.88
N GLU A 99 -3.64 7.24 -0.18
CA GLU A 99 -4.90 6.65 0.27
C GLU A 99 -5.76 6.19 -0.92
N ASP A 100 -5.89 7.00 -1.97
CA ASP A 100 -6.68 6.68 -3.16
C ASP A 100 -6.17 5.41 -3.86
N VAL A 101 -4.85 5.30 -4.06
CA VAL A 101 -4.23 4.11 -4.68
C VAL A 101 -4.45 2.86 -3.81
N ALA A 102 -4.33 2.99 -2.49
CA ALA A 102 -4.57 1.88 -1.57
C ALA A 102 -6.05 1.43 -1.58
N GLN A 103 -7.00 2.37 -1.64
CA GLN A 103 -8.42 2.06 -1.75
C GLN A 103 -8.74 1.34 -3.07
N GLU A 104 -8.13 1.75 -4.19
CA GLU A 104 -8.25 1.06 -5.47
C GLU A 104 -7.73 -0.38 -5.38
N LEU A 105 -6.53 -0.57 -4.81
CA LEU A 105 -5.96 -1.90 -4.58
C LEU A 105 -6.90 -2.79 -3.78
N PHE A 106 -7.49 -2.27 -2.69
CA PHE A 106 -8.43 -3.04 -1.90
C PHE A 106 -9.72 -3.39 -2.65
N ALA A 107 -10.22 -2.50 -3.52
CA ALA A 107 -11.37 -2.78 -4.37
C ALA A 107 -11.09 -3.91 -5.38
N VAL A 108 -9.89 -3.94 -5.97
CA VAL A 108 -9.43 -5.03 -6.83
C VAL A 108 -9.25 -6.32 -6.03
N HIS A 109 -8.68 -6.24 -4.82
CA HIS A 109 -8.47 -7.38 -3.93
C HIS A 109 -9.79 -8.08 -3.60
N LYS A 110 -10.85 -7.31 -3.29
CA LYS A 110 -12.19 -7.87 -3.03
C LYS A 110 -12.71 -8.69 -4.21
N LYS A 111 -12.49 -8.23 -5.44
CA LYS A 111 -12.87 -8.95 -6.66
C LYS A 111 -12.00 -10.20 -6.86
N ALA A 112 -10.69 -10.08 -6.66
CA ALA A 112 -9.75 -11.21 -6.77
C ALA A 112 -10.09 -12.33 -5.78
N VAL A 113 -10.42 -11.99 -4.53
CA VAL A 113 -10.88 -12.95 -3.50
C VAL A 113 -12.14 -13.68 -3.93
N PHE A 114 -13.12 -12.96 -4.49
CA PHE A 114 -14.35 -13.56 -4.96
C PHE A 114 -14.09 -14.57 -6.09
N LEU A 115 -13.31 -14.18 -7.10
CA LEU A 115 -12.95 -15.05 -8.22
C LEU A 115 -12.11 -16.25 -7.77
N TYR A 116 -11.15 -16.05 -6.87
CA TYR A 116 -10.32 -17.11 -6.32
C TYR A 116 -11.15 -18.20 -5.65
N ARG A 117 -12.16 -17.83 -4.86
CA ARG A 117 -13.04 -18.82 -4.20
C ARG A 117 -13.83 -19.64 -5.22
N GLY A 118 -14.31 -19.02 -6.30
CA GLY A 118 -14.94 -19.75 -7.40
C GLY A 118 -13.95 -20.70 -8.09
N LEU A 119 -12.72 -20.24 -8.35
CA LEU A 119 -11.66 -21.05 -8.94
C LEU A 119 -11.33 -22.27 -8.07
N GLU A 120 -11.19 -22.08 -6.76
CA GLU A 120 -10.91 -23.16 -5.83
C GLU A 120 -11.99 -24.25 -5.86
N MET A 121 -13.27 -23.87 -5.94
CA MET A 121 -14.38 -24.83 -6.09
C MET A 121 -14.28 -25.63 -7.38
N GLU A 122 -13.93 -25.00 -8.51
CA GLU A 122 -13.72 -25.69 -9.79
C GLU A 122 -12.53 -26.66 -9.72
N TYR A 123 -11.44 -26.25 -9.06
CA TYR A 123 -10.30 -27.12 -8.81
C TYR A 123 -10.68 -28.32 -7.94
N GLN A 124 -11.46 -28.12 -6.87
CA GLN A 124 -11.97 -29.20 -6.02
C GLN A 124 -12.86 -30.19 -6.79
N ALA A 125 -13.67 -29.71 -7.73
CA ALA A 125 -14.55 -30.55 -8.55
C ALA A 125 -13.79 -31.37 -9.61
N THR A 126 -12.63 -30.91 -10.05
CA THR A 126 -11.91 -31.49 -11.21
C THR A 126 -10.56 -32.13 -10.85
N VAL A 127 -10.10 -31.98 -9.61
CA VAL A 127 -8.80 -32.50 -9.16
C VAL A 127 -8.73 -34.02 -9.20
N SER A 128 -7.56 -34.54 -9.56
CA SER A 128 -7.23 -35.96 -9.54
C SER A 128 -5.95 -36.22 -8.76
N VAL A 129 -5.66 -37.47 -8.40
CA VAL A 129 -4.38 -37.86 -7.76
C VAL A 129 -3.18 -37.36 -8.58
N ARG A 130 -3.30 -37.39 -9.92
CA ARG A 130 -2.22 -37.02 -10.84
C ARG A 130 -1.97 -35.52 -10.89
N SER A 131 -3.02 -34.70 -10.78
CA SER A 131 -2.93 -33.24 -10.91
C SER A 131 -2.87 -32.51 -9.57
N LEU A 132 -3.14 -33.20 -8.44
CA LEU A 132 -3.29 -32.58 -7.11
C LEU A 132 -2.13 -31.65 -6.72
N GLN A 133 -0.90 -32.05 -7.00
CA GLN A 133 0.27 -31.27 -6.61
C GLN A 133 0.37 -29.97 -7.42
N GLU A 134 0.31 -30.05 -8.74
CA GLU A 134 0.35 -28.89 -9.65
C GLU A 134 -0.83 -27.95 -9.42
N ASP A 135 -2.01 -28.53 -9.21
CA ASP A 135 -3.25 -27.80 -8.95
C ASP A 135 -3.19 -27.03 -7.63
N SER A 136 -2.67 -27.68 -6.58
CA SER A 136 -2.47 -27.06 -5.28
C SER A 136 -1.42 -25.96 -5.32
N GLU A 137 -0.35 -26.14 -6.09
CA GLU A 137 0.70 -25.14 -6.24
C GLU A 137 0.19 -23.90 -6.97
N THR A 138 -0.57 -24.09 -8.05
CA THR A 138 -1.21 -22.99 -8.80
C THR A 138 -2.11 -22.15 -7.89
N LEU A 139 -3.01 -22.80 -7.14
CA LEU A 139 -3.89 -22.10 -6.20
C LEU A 139 -3.11 -21.42 -5.07
N PHE A 140 -2.03 -22.03 -4.59
CA PHE A 140 -1.19 -21.44 -3.55
C PHE A 140 -0.49 -20.17 -4.05
N GLN A 141 0.10 -20.20 -5.25
CA GLN A 141 0.78 -19.04 -5.83
C GLN A 141 -0.18 -17.86 -6.05
N LEU A 142 -1.38 -18.13 -6.57
CA LEU A 142 -2.41 -17.10 -6.76
C LEU A 142 -2.87 -16.50 -5.42
N ALA A 143 -3.15 -17.34 -4.42
CA ALA A 143 -3.51 -16.86 -3.08
C ALA A 143 -2.40 -15.99 -2.48
N ASN A 144 -1.13 -16.40 -2.62
CA ASN A 144 -0.01 -15.66 -2.07
C ASN A 144 0.13 -14.27 -2.70
N LYS A 145 -0.02 -14.15 -4.03
CA LYS A 145 -0.01 -12.85 -4.72
C LYS A 145 -1.12 -11.93 -4.19
N ILE A 146 -2.34 -12.45 -4.08
CA ILE A 146 -3.50 -11.68 -3.59
C ILE A 146 -3.28 -11.23 -2.14
N ASN A 147 -2.86 -12.14 -1.25
CA ASN A 147 -2.62 -11.85 0.16
C ASN A 147 -1.48 -10.84 0.36
N THR A 148 -0.40 -10.95 -0.41
CA THR A 148 0.79 -10.09 -0.27
C THR A 148 0.46 -8.65 -0.63
N ALA A 149 -0.24 -8.42 -1.74
CA ALA A 149 -0.67 -7.08 -2.15
C ALA A 149 -1.53 -6.40 -1.07
N PHE A 150 -2.47 -7.14 -0.48
CA PHE A 150 -3.33 -6.62 0.61
C PHE A 150 -2.53 -6.25 1.86
N LYS A 151 -1.61 -7.13 2.30
CA LYS A 151 -0.76 -6.88 3.46
C LYS A 151 0.15 -5.67 3.26
N PHE A 152 0.72 -5.55 2.06
CA PHE A 152 1.57 -4.43 1.70
C PHE A 152 0.81 -3.11 1.79
N ALA A 153 -0.34 -3.00 1.13
CA ALA A 153 -1.17 -1.79 1.16
C ALA A 153 -1.59 -1.43 2.60
N ARG A 154 -1.95 -2.43 3.41
CA ARG A 154 -2.27 -2.20 4.82
C ARG A 154 -1.06 -1.67 5.61
N SER A 155 0.14 -2.21 5.39
CA SER A 155 1.35 -1.71 6.06
C SER A 155 1.60 -0.26 5.71
N VAL A 156 1.58 0.07 4.42
CA VAL A 156 1.79 1.44 3.92
C VAL A 156 0.81 2.43 4.58
N LEU A 157 -0.48 2.09 4.67
CA LEU A 157 -1.45 2.97 5.33
C LEU A 157 -1.17 3.16 6.83
N ILE A 158 -0.60 2.16 7.51
CA ILE A 158 -0.19 2.26 8.92
C ILE A 158 1.07 3.12 9.05
N ASP A 159 2.06 2.87 8.20
CA ASP A 159 3.37 3.55 8.22
C ASP A 159 3.21 5.05 7.96
N PHE A 160 2.25 5.44 7.10
CA PHE A 160 1.89 6.83 6.83
C PHE A 160 0.83 7.40 7.79
N GLY A 161 0.39 6.64 8.79
CA GLY A 161 -0.54 7.10 9.83
C GLY A 161 -1.96 7.38 9.34
N ILE A 162 -2.33 6.90 8.14
CA ILE A 162 -3.68 7.03 7.58
C ILE A 162 -4.66 6.17 8.40
N ILE A 163 -4.20 4.99 8.83
CA ILE A 163 -4.90 4.12 9.78
C ILE A 163 -3.99 3.80 10.95
N THR A 164 -4.56 3.45 12.10
CA THR A 164 -3.75 3.01 13.24
C THR A 164 -3.56 1.49 13.25
N GLN A 165 -2.51 1.01 13.91
CA GLN A 165 -2.33 -0.42 14.17
C GLN A 165 -3.58 -1.04 14.85
N ALA A 166 -4.25 -0.30 15.73
CA ALA A 166 -5.47 -0.74 16.41
C ALA A 166 -6.67 -0.91 15.46
N ASP A 167 -6.63 -0.27 14.29
CA ASP A 167 -7.65 -0.39 13.24
C ASP A 167 -7.40 -1.56 12.29
N SER A 168 -6.29 -2.30 12.45
CA SER A 168 -5.93 -3.44 11.61
C SER A 168 -6.98 -4.56 11.57
N ASN A 169 -7.95 -4.57 12.49
CA ASN A 169 -9.06 -5.52 12.53
C ASN A 169 -10.44 -4.86 12.32
N LYS A 170 -10.48 -3.62 11.83
CA LYS A 170 -11.72 -2.88 11.58
C LYS A 170 -12.00 -2.74 10.09
N ASN A 171 -13.17 -2.21 9.79
CA ASN A 171 -13.53 -1.81 8.44
C ASN A 171 -12.92 -0.44 8.12
N TYR A 172 -12.27 -0.35 6.97
CA TYR A 172 -11.72 0.86 6.38
C TYR A 172 -12.18 0.94 4.94
N ALA A 173 -12.78 2.06 4.52
CA ALA A 173 -13.35 2.24 3.18
C ALA A 173 -14.24 1.05 2.70
N GLY A 174 -15.00 0.45 3.62
CA GLY A 174 -15.87 -0.71 3.33
C GLY A 174 -15.15 -2.06 3.22
N ILE A 175 -13.90 -2.15 3.65
CA ILE A 175 -13.04 -3.34 3.56
C ILE A 175 -12.48 -3.68 4.95
N HIS A 176 -12.59 -4.95 5.33
CA HIS A 176 -12.16 -5.40 6.65
C HIS A 176 -10.65 -5.67 6.64
N LEU A 177 -9.87 -4.86 7.36
CA LEU A 177 -8.40 -4.93 7.36
C LEU A 177 -7.82 -6.19 8.04
N GLY A 178 -8.65 -6.83 8.88
CA GLY A 178 -8.33 -8.11 9.52
C GLY A 178 -8.85 -9.32 8.74
N GLN A 179 -9.14 -9.14 7.44
CA GLN A 179 -9.65 -10.23 6.62
C GLN A 179 -8.66 -11.41 6.63
N ARG A 180 -9.20 -12.62 6.79
CA ARG A 180 -8.41 -13.84 6.75
C ARG A 180 -7.78 -14.03 5.38
N GLU A 181 -6.54 -14.49 5.40
CA GLU A 181 -5.78 -14.86 4.22
C GLU A 181 -6.46 -15.98 3.43
N LEU A 182 -6.25 -15.94 2.12
CA LEU A 182 -6.58 -17.05 1.24
C LEU A 182 -5.56 -18.17 1.43
N HIS A 183 -6.04 -19.39 1.57
CA HIS A 183 -5.23 -20.61 1.57
C HIS A 183 -5.96 -21.66 0.75
N THR A 184 -5.20 -22.49 0.03
CA THR A 184 -5.80 -23.61 -0.69
C THR A 184 -6.15 -24.74 0.28
N GLU A 185 -7.40 -25.21 0.22
CA GLU A 185 -7.87 -26.38 0.95
C GLU A 185 -7.85 -27.66 0.09
N LEU A 186 -7.32 -27.59 -1.13
CA LEU A 186 -7.44 -28.66 -2.14
C LEU A 186 -6.92 -30.01 -1.63
N LYS A 187 -5.75 -30.05 -0.98
CA LYS A 187 -5.18 -31.28 -0.39
C LYS A 187 -6.07 -31.86 0.71
N ARG A 188 -6.64 -31.00 1.56
CA ARG A 188 -7.53 -31.41 2.65
C ARG A 188 -8.85 -31.96 2.11
N PHE A 189 -9.40 -31.32 1.08
CA PHE A 189 -10.60 -31.76 0.39
C PHE A 189 -10.39 -33.13 -0.27
N PHE A 190 -9.34 -33.26 -1.08
CA PHE A 190 -9.03 -34.50 -1.80
C PHE A 190 -8.90 -35.71 -0.87
N ASN A 191 -8.19 -35.55 0.26
CA ASN A 191 -8.03 -36.62 1.24
C ASN A 191 -9.37 -37.05 1.88
N LYS A 192 -10.28 -36.11 2.16
CA LYS A 192 -11.63 -36.44 2.67
C LYS A 192 -12.47 -37.18 1.63
N GLU A 193 -12.41 -36.74 0.37
CA GLU A 193 -13.10 -37.38 -0.76
C GLU A 193 -12.62 -38.83 -0.94
N ALA A 194 -11.30 -39.05 -0.92
CA ALA A 194 -10.69 -40.36 -1.06
C ALA A 194 -11.11 -41.33 0.05
N VAL A 195 -11.15 -40.86 1.31
CA VAL A 195 -11.64 -41.65 2.46
C VAL A 195 -13.11 -42.03 2.28
N ARG A 196 -13.98 -41.08 1.89
CA ARG A 196 -15.41 -41.37 1.65
C ARG A 196 -15.61 -42.42 0.54
N GLN A 197 -14.84 -42.34 -0.54
CA GLN A 197 -14.93 -43.32 -1.63
C GLN A 197 -14.48 -44.72 -1.21
N LEU A 198 -13.48 -44.83 -0.33
CA LEU A 198 -13.07 -46.11 0.25
C LEU A 198 -14.15 -46.69 1.16
N GLU A 199 -14.75 -45.88 2.03
CA GLU A 199 -15.85 -46.30 2.91
C GLU A 199 -17.09 -46.76 2.12
N ALA A 200 -17.39 -46.10 0.99
CA ALA A 200 -18.51 -46.47 0.13
C ALA A 200 -18.31 -47.82 -0.61
N ARG A 201 -17.06 -48.23 -0.84
CA ARG A 201 -16.72 -49.54 -1.46
C ARG A 201 -16.72 -50.71 -0.48
N LEU A 202 -16.68 -50.42 0.82
CA LEU A 202 -16.69 -51.41 1.90
C LEU A 202 -18.10 -51.72 2.42
N LYS A 203 -19.13 -51.02 1.90
CA LYS A 203 -20.55 -51.26 2.16
C LYS A 203 -21.18 -51.99 0.97
#